data_AF-A0A817WFS1-F1
#
_entry.id   AF-A0A817WFS1-F1
#
_cell.length_a   1.000
_cell.length_b   1.000
_cell.length_c   1.000
_cell.angle_alpha   90.00
_cell.angle_beta   90.00
_cell.angle_gamma   90.00
#
_symmetry.space_group_name_H-M   'P 1'
#
loop_
_entity.id
_entity.type
_entity.pdbx_description
1 polymer ?
#
loop_
_entity_poly.entity_id
_entity_poly.type
_entity_poly.pdbx_seq_one_letter_code
_entity_poly.pdbx_strand_id
1 'polypeptide(L)'
;MSSNNFPPLKNDLILRACRGETVERVPIWIMRQAGRYLPEYKAVSAQHSFFEVCRTPKLACEVTLQPVRKFDLDAAIIFSDILVIPQALGMEVEMVANEGPCFPQPLKVPEDLNTKIDRTRKASTELKYVYDAITLTRQTLDGQCPLIGFSGAPWTLMSYMIEGRIY
;
A
#
# COMPACT_ATOMS: atom_id res chain seq x y z
N MET A 1 -26.48 -7.06 -9.23
CA MET A 1 -25.35 -6.25 -9.72
C MET A 1 -25.38 -4.95 -8.93
N SER A 2 -24.57 -4.81 -7.88
CA SER A 2 -24.46 -3.53 -7.18
C SER A 2 -23.79 -2.53 -8.13
N SER A 3 -24.53 -1.50 -8.53
CA SER A 3 -23.98 -0.32 -9.18
C SER A 3 -22.93 0.28 -8.25
N ASN A 4 -21.66 0.00 -8.50
CA ASN A 4 -20.59 0.59 -7.72
C ASN A 4 -20.66 2.11 -7.87
N ASN A 5 -20.96 2.81 -6.77
CA ASN A 5 -21.15 4.26 -6.71
C ASN A 5 -19.80 5.02 -6.75
N PHE A 6 -18.85 4.55 -7.56
CA PHE A 6 -17.58 5.22 -7.75
C PHE A 6 -17.66 6.18 -8.93
N PRO A 7 -17.00 7.33 -8.85
CA PRO A 7 -16.93 8.26 -9.97
C PRO A 7 -16.38 7.58 -11.25
N PRO A 8 -16.96 7.89 -12.41
CA PRO A 8 -16.49 7.35 -13.69
C PRO A 8 -15.08 7.85 -13.98
N LEU A 9 -14.29 7.00 -14.62
CA LEU A 9 -12.90 7.30 -14.92
C LEU A 9 -12.79 8.33 -16.05
N LYS A 10 -11.98 9.37 -15.85
CA LYS A 10 -11.74 10.48 -16.78
C LYS A 10 -10.46 10.27 -17.60
N ASN A 11 -9.43 9.67 -17.00
CA ASN A 11 -8.21 9.22 -17.68
C ASN A 11 -8.03 7.71 -17.47
N ASP A 12 -8.05 6.94 -18.54
CA ASP A 12 -7.90 5.49 -18.55
C ASP A 12 -6.66 4.99 -19.32
N LEU A 13 -5.77 5.90 -19.70
CA LEU A 13 -4.60 5.64 -20.56
C LEU A 13 -3.80 4.44 -20.09
N ILE A 14 -3.48 4.38 -18.79
CA ILE A 14 -2.70 3.28 -18.23
C ILE A 14 -3.44 1.93 -18.29
N LEU A 15 -4.77 1.91 -18.16
CA LEU A 15 -5.54 0.67 -18.23
C LEU A 15 -5.57 0.14 -19.66
N ARG A 16 -5.76 1.02 -20.65
CA ARG A 16 -5.71 0.67 -22.07
C ARG A 16 -4.32 0.19 -22.48
N ALA A 17 -3.28 0.92 -22.08
CA ALA A 17 -1.89 0.53 -22.34
C ALA A 17 -1.55 -0.85 -21.73
N CYS A 18 -1.95 -1.12 -20.49
CA CYS A 18 -1.75 -2.43 -19.84
C CYS A 18 -2.47 -3.59 -20.55
N ARG A 19 -3.54 -3.31 -21.32
CA ARG A 19 -4.24 -4.30 -22.14
C ARG A 19 -3.66 -4.45 -23.54
N GLY A 20 -2.62 -3.68 -23.88
CA GLY A 20 -2.03 -3.67 -25.22
C GLY A 20 -2.85 -2.88 -26.24
N GLU A 21 -3.77 -2.03 -25.80
CA GLU A 21 -4.54 -1.15 -26.69
C GLU A 21 -3.69 0.07 -27.13
N THR A 22 -3.99 0.62 -28.30
CA THR A 22 -3.37 1.87 -28.77
C THR A 22 -3.81 3.05 -27.89
N VAL A 23 -2.86 3.89 -27.50
CA VAL A 23 -3.07 5.07 -26.64
C VAL A 23 -2.45 6.32 -27.26
N GLU A 24 -2.97 7.48 -26.89
CA GLU A 24 -2.61 8.77 -27.50
C GLU A 24 -1.21 9.25 -27.05
N ARG A 25 -0.76 8.77 -25.89
CA ARG A 25 0.60 8.98 -25.36
C ARG A 25 0.97 7.86 -24.39
N VAL A 26 2.26 7.72 -24.10
CA VAL A 26 2.75 6.77 -23.09
C VAL A 26 2.27 7.21 -21.70
N PRO A 27 1.55 6.37 -20.93
CA PRO A 27 1.15 6.69 -19.58
C PRO A 27 2.30 6.55 -18.58
N ILE A 28 2.33 7.39 -17.55
CA ILE A 28 3.38 7.40 -16.53
C ILE A 28 2.81 7.39 -15.11
N TRP A 29 3.42 6.57 -14.27
CA TRP A 29 3.35 6.63 -12.81
C TRP A 29 4.71 6.21 -12.25
N ILE A 30 4.99 6.50 -10.99
CA ILE A 30 6.32 6.26 -10.41
C ILE A 30 6.16 5.42 -9.15
N MET A 31 6.91 4.31 -9.07
CA MET A 31 7.00 3.54 -7.82
C MET A 31 7.53 4.43 -6.70
N ARG A 32 6.84 4.44 -5.56
CA ARG A 32 7.09 5.36 -4.43
C ARG A 32 6.88 6.85 -4.75
N GLN A 33 5.96 7.17 -5.67
CA GLN A 33 5.53 8.56 -5.93
C GLN A 33 5.02 9.28 -4.67
N ALA A 34 4.40 8.56 -3.73
CA ALA A 34 4.10 9.09 -2.40
C ALA A 34 5.26 8.73 -1.46
N GLY A 35 6.12 9.68 -1.12
CA GLY A 35 7.27 9.38 -0.28
C GLY A 35 8.15 10.57 0.10
N ARG A 36 9.26 10.24 0.77
CA ARG A 36 10.17 11.16 1.46
C ARG A 36 10.78 12.29 0.61
N TYR A 37 10.67 12.26 -0.71
CA TYR A 37 11.13 13.36 -1.57
C TYR A 37 10.15 14.54 -1.57
N LEU A 38 8.89 14.34 -1.16
CA LEU A 38 7.87 15.37 -1.07
C LEU A 38 7.91 16.06 0.31
N PRO A 39 8.06 17.41 0.38
CA PRO A 39 7.96 18.15 1.64
C PRO A 39 6.63 17.90 2.40
N GLU A 40 5.53 17.83 1.67
CA GLU A 40 4.18 17.55 2.20
C GLU A 40 4.05 16.14 2.78
N TYR A 41 4.76 15.16 2.24
CA TYR A 41 4.86 13.83 2.84
C TYR A 41 5.66 13.88 4.15
N LYS A 42 6.81 14.58 4.13
CA LYS A 42 7.65 14.73 5.33
C LYS A 42 6.87 15.34 6.49
N ALA A 43 6.03 16.35 6.21
CA ALA A 43 5.18 17.00 7.20
C ALA A 43 4.20 16.02 7.88
N VAL A 44 3.58 15.10 7.12
CA VAL A 44 2.72 14.04 7.68
C VAL A 44 3.55 13.04 8.50
N SER A 45 4.68 12.58 7.95
CA SER A 45 5.55 11.60 8.63
C SER A 45 6.23 12.14 9.90
N ALA A 46 6.30 13.45 10.08
CA ALA A 46 6.82 14.06 11.31
C ALA A 46 5.84 13.97 12.48
N GLN A 47 4.54 13.75 12.21
CA GLN A 47 3.48 13.74 13.21
C GLN A 47 2.94 12.34 13.50
N HIS A 48 3.17 11.38 12.60
CA HIS A 48 2.59 10.05 12.66
C HIS A 48 3.64 8.97 12.37
N SER A 49 3.52 7.83 13.06
CA SER A 49 4.35 6.67 12.73
C SER A 49 3.98 6.09 11.36
N PHE A 50 4.90 5.36 10.72
CA PHE A 50 4.64 4.78 9.40
C PHE A 50 3.39 3.88 9.36
N PHE A 51 3.27 2.95 10.32
CA PHE A 51 2.12 2.05 10.37
C PHE A 51 0.82 2.76 10.80
N GLU A 52 0.90 3.85 11.56
CA GLU A 52 -0.26 4.70 11.82
C GLU A 52 -0.78 5.33 10.53
N VAL A 53 0.10 5.90 9.69
CA VAL A 53 -0.30 6.42 8.37
C VAL A 53 -0.95 5.34 7.52
N CYS A 54 -0.40 4.11 7.49
CA CYS A 54 -1.00 2.99 6.76
C CYS A 54 -2.35 2.54 7.33
N ARG A 55 -2.54 2.59 8.66
CA ARG A 55 -3.75 2.12 9.36
C ARG A 55 -4.86 3.15 9.45
N THR A 56 -4.58 4.41 9.16
CA THR A 56 -5.59 5.49 9.15
C THR A 56 -6.00 5.81 7.71
N PRO A 57 -7.22 5.42 7.27
CA PRO A 57 -7.66 5.60 5.88
C PRO A 57 -7.53 7.03 5.36
N LYS A 58 -7.80 8.04 6.20
CA LYS A 58 -7.68 9.46 5.83
C LYS A 58 -6.23 9.87 5.56
N LEU A 59 -5.28 9.39 6.37
CA LEU A 59 -3.85 9.69 6.18
C LEU A 59 -3.29 8.98 4.95
N ALA A 60 -3.61 7.68 4.77
CA ALA A 60 -3.23 6.93 3.58
C ALA A 60 -3.80 7.56 2.30
N CYS A 61 -5.07 7.99 2.32
CA CYS A 61 -5.69 8.72 1.20
C CYS A 61 -4.95 10.03 0.92
N GLU A 62 -4.74 10.87 1.94
CA GLU A 62 -4.05 12.15 1.77
C GLU A 62 -2.66 11.98 1.15
N VAL A 63 -1.85 11.09 1.71
CA VAL A 63 -0.51 10.78 1.20
C VAL A 63 -0.54 10.24 -0.23
N THR A 64 -1.53 9.42 -0.59
CA THR A 64 -1.71 8.91 -1.96
C THR A 64 -1.97 10.03 -2.96
N LEU A 65 -2.73 11.05 -2.56
CA LEU A 65 -3.15 12.14 -3.44
C LEU A 65 -2.07 13.21 -3.65
N GLN A 66 -1.13 13.37 -2.73
CA GLN A 66 -0.04 14.36 -2.81
C GLN A 66 0.67 14.38 -4.18
N PRO A 67 1.23 13.26 -4.70
CA PRO A 67 1.89 13.27 -6.00
C PRO A 67 0.93 13.52 -7.17
N VAL A 68 -0.32 13.04 -7.09
CA VAL A 68 -1.35 13.24 -8.14
C VAL A 68 -1.77 14.71 -8.25
N ARG A 69 -1.73 15.45 -7.14
CA ARG A 69 -1.98 16.90 -7.13
C ARG A 69 -0.80 17.70 -7.69
N LYS A 70 0.42 17.16 -7.60
CA LYS A 70 1.66 17.88 -7.93
C LYS A 70 2.15 17.60 -9.36
N PHE A 71 1.84 16.43 -9.88
CA PHE A 71 2.31 15.95 -11.17
C PHE A 71 1.15 15.37 -11.96
N ASP A 72 1.20 15.50 -13.29
CA ASP A 72 0.20 14.91 -14.20
C ASP A 72 0.46 13.41 -14.40
N LEU A 73 0.20 12.62 -13.36
CA LEU A 73 0.39 11.17 -13.36
C LEU A 73 -0.86 10.44 -13.85
N ASP A 74 -0.67 9.37 -14.62
CA ASP A 74 -1.73 8.55 -15.20
C ASP A 74 -2.27 7.48 -14.25
N ALA A 75 -1.69 7.35 -13.06
CA ALA A 75 -2.19 6.49 -12.01
C ALA A 75 -1.82 6.99 -10.61
N ALA A 76 -2.70 6.70 -9.66
CA ALA A 76 -2.39 6.68 -8.25
C ALA A 76 -2.06 5.25 -7.82
N ILE A 77 -1.20 5.09 -6.82
CA ILE A 77 -1.00 3.82 -6.12
C ILE A 77 -1.31 4.05 -4.65
N ILE A 78 -2.14 3.17 -4.06
CA ILE A 78 -2.54 3.33 -2.66
C ILE A 78 -1.31 3.37 -1.75
N PHE A 79 -1.28 4.29 -0.80
CA PHE A 79 -0.26 4.28 0.24
C PHE A 79 -0.56 3.17 1.25
N SER A 80 0.29 2.15 1.25
CA SER A 80 0.25 1.02 2.19
C SER A 80 1.66 0.42 2.28
N ASP A 81 1.79 -0.77 2.84
CA ASP A 81 3.05 -1.50 2.90
C ASP A 81 2.83 -2.99 2.65
N ILE A 82 3.82 -3.69 2.10
CA ILE A 82 3.70 -5.14 1.87
C ILE A 82 3.68 -5.95 3.18
N LEU A 83 4.27 -5.41 4.26
CA LEU A 83 4.41 -6.08 5.55
C LEU A 83 3.13 -6.04 6.39
N VAL A 84 2.07 -5.38 5.91
CA VAL A 84 0.73 -5.47 6.52
C VAL A 84 0.19 -6.90 6.50
N ILE A 85 0.63 -7.73 5.54
CA ILE A 85 0.21 -9.14 5.44
C ILE A 85 0.82 -9.98 6.58
N PRO A 86 2.15 -10.01 6.80
CA PRO A 86 2.73 -10.60 8.00
C PRO A 86 2.12 -10.09 9.32
N GLN A 87 1.81 -8.79 9.42
CA GLN A 87 1.10 -8.25 10.59
C GLN A 87 -0.31 -8.84 10.76
N ALA A 88 -1.06 -8.96 9.67
CA ALA A 88 -2.38 -9.59 9.67
C ALA A 88 -2.31 -11.09 10.01
N LEU A 89 -1.17 -11.74 9.74
CA LEU A 89 -0.88 -13.12 10.13
C LEU A 89 -0.41 -13.29 11.58
N GLY A 90 -0.28 -12.21 12.36
CA GLY A 90 0.09 -12.29 13.79
C GLY A 90 1.51 -11.88 14.11
N MET A 91 2.35 -11.61 13.11
CA MET A 91 3.73 -11.22 13.37
C MET A 91 3.82 -9.74 13.76
N GLU A 92 4.67 -9.46 14.75
CA GLU A 92 5.05 -8.10 15.09
C GLU A 92 6.05 -7.55 14.07
N VAL A 93 5.82 -6.30 13.63
CA VAL A 93 6.70 -5.58 12.72
C VAL A 93 6.88 -4.17 13.22
N GLU A 94 8.14 -3.81 13.44
CA GLU A 94 8.57 -2.49 13.88
C GLU A 94 9.22 -1.76 12.71
N MET A 95 9.03 -0.44 12.63
CA MET A 95 9.75 0.40 11.68
C MET A 95 10.86 1.14 12.42
N VAL A 96 12.09 0.66 12.30
CA VAL A 96 13.26 1.22 12.98
C VAL A 96 13.83 2.36 12.15
N ALA A 97 14.05 3.51 12.79
CA ALA A 97 14.57 4.70 12.12
C ALA A 97 15.93 4.41 11.47
N ASN A 98 16.06 4.72 10.19
CA ASN A 98 17.26 4.49 9.36
C ASN A 98 17.67 3.01 9.12
N GLU A 99 17.00 2.04 9.74
CA GLU A 99 17.25 0.60 9.52
C GLU A 99 16.11 -0.08 8.73
N GLY A 100 14.91 0.50 8.73
CA GLY A 100 13.75 -0.04 8.03
C GLY A 100 12.97 -1.06 8.86
N PRO A 101 12.23 -1.99 8.23
CA PRO A 101 11.36 -2.90 8.94
C PRO A 101 12.14 -4.01 9.67
N CYS A 102 11.75 -4.25 10.92
CA CYS A 102 12.31 -5.29 11.77
C CYS A 102 11.18 -6.19 12.30
N PHE A 103 11.39 -7.50 12.25
CA PHE A 103 10.59 -8.49 12.97
C PHE A 103 11.36 -8.93 14.21
N PRO A 104 10.92 -8.56 15.43
CA PRO A 104 11.62 -8.95 16.66
C PRO A 104 11.68 -10.46 16.87
N GLN A 105 10.67 -11.18 16.36
CA GLN A 105 10.54 -12.64 16.46
C GLN A 105 10.36 -13.26 15.07
N PRO A 106 11.44 -13.33 14.26
CA PRO A 106 11.37 -13.93 12.92
C PRO A 106 11.16 -15.44 12.97
N LEU A 107 10.78 -16.03 11.84
CA LEU A 107 10.66 -17.47 11.64
C LEU A 107 12.06 -18.08 11.44
N LYS A 108 12.44 -19.05 12.28
CA LYS A 108 13.73 -19.74 12.22
C LYS A 108 13.60 -21.24 11.96
N VAL A 109 12.50 -21.85 12.41
CA VAL A 109 12.24 -23.28 12.26
C VAL A 109 10.80 -23.53 11.79
N PRO A 110 10.50 -24.66 11.14
CA PRO A 110 9.14 -24.97 10.67
C PRO A 110 8.05 -24.88 11.75
N GLU A 111 8.39 -25.21 13.00
CA GLU A 111 7.48 -25.17 14.15
C GLU A 111 6.99 -23.75 14.48
N ASP A 112 7.76 -22.72 14.11
CA ASP A 112 7.37 -21.32 14.29
C ASP A 112 6.09 -20.98 13.53
N LEU A 113 5.77 -21.72 12.45
CA LEU A 113 4.52 -21.55 11.72
C LEU A 113 3.28 -21.90 12.55
N ASN A 114 3.44 -22.62 13.66
CA ASN A 114 2.34 -22.99 14.56
C ASN A 114 2.26 -22.08 15.79
N THR A 115 3.34 -21.38 16.13
CA THR A 115 3.43 -20.55 17.34
C THR A 115 3.44 -19.04 17.05
N LYS A 116 3.94 -18.62 15.87
CA LYS A 116 4.11 -17.21 15.49
C LYS A 116 3.16 -16.74 14.38
N ILE A 117 2.42 -17.66 13.75
CA ILE A 117 1.46 -17.38 12.69
C ILE A 117 0.07 -17.82 13.11
N ASP A 118 -0.87 -16.88 13.11
CA ASP A 118 -2.28 -17.14 13.34
C ASP A 118 -3.04 -17.22 12.01
N ARG A 119 -3.28 -18.46 11.56
CA ARG A 119 -4.04 -18.77 10.34
C ARG A 119 -5.55 -18.61 10.50
N THR A 120 -6.05 -18.37 11.72
CA THR A 120 -7.48 -18.17 11.98
C THR A 120 -7.91 -16.74 11.67
N ARG A 121 -6.95 -15.80 11.65
CA ARG A 121 -7.18 -14.40 11.29
C ARG A 121 -7.55 -14.27 9.83
N LYS A 122 -8.62 -13.51 9.57
CA LYS A 122 -9.14 -13.28 8.22
C LYS A 122 -8.63 -11.95 7.69
N ALA A 123 -8.04 -11.95 6.50
CA ALA A 123 -7.61 -10.73 5.81
C ALA A 123 -8.74 -9.68 5.72
N SER A 124 -9.99 -10.14 5.55
CA SER A 124 -11.17 -9.25 5.50
C SER A 124 -11.36 -8.38 6.74
N THR A 125 -10.95 -8.89 7.90
CA THR A 125 -11.07 -8.20 9.18
C THR A 125 -9.79 -7.44 9.48
N GLU A 126 -8.65 -8.10 9.37
CA GLU A 126 -7.35 -7.53 9.76
C GLU A 126 -6.88 -6.41 8.84
N LEU A 127 -7.22 -6.48 7.56
CA LEU A 127 -6.84 -5.48 6.55
C LEU A 127 -8.01 -4.57 6.18
N LYS A 128 -9.07 -4.51 7.02
CA LYS A 128 -10.22 -3.64 6.77
C LYS A 128 -9.80 -2.19 6.53
N TYR A 129 -8.81 -1.70 7.29
CA TYR A 129 -8.28 -0.34 7.12
C TYR A 129 -7.69 -0.09 5.72
N VAL A 130 -7.10 -1.11 5.08
CA VAL A 130 -6.58 -1.01 3.70
C VAL A 130 -7.75 -0.86 2.73
N TYR A 131 -8.81 -1.64 2.91
CA TYR A 131 -10.01 -1.55 2.05
C TYR A 131 -10.74 -0.22 2.22
N ASP A 132 -10.82 0.29 3.45
CA ASP A 132 -11.38 1.60 3.74
C ASP A 132 -10.53 2.71 3.09
N ALA A 133 -9.19 2.61 3.14
CA ALA A 133 -8.27 3.54 2.49
C ALA A 133 -8.42 3.52 0.96
N ILE A 134 -8.50 2.33 0.35
CA ILE A 134 -8.72 2.17 -1.10
C ILE A 134 -10.06 2.80 -1.50
N THR A 135 -11.13 2.50 -0.75
CA THR A 135 -12.48 3.01 -1.03
C THR A 135 -12.52 4.53 -0.94
N LEU A 136 -11.98 5.10 0.14
CA LEU A 136 -11.91 6.54 0.33
C LEU A 136 -11.08 7.20 -0.78
N THR A 137 -9.89 6.67 -1.06
CA THR A 137 -9.00 7.22 -2.09
C THR A 137 -9.65 7.17 -3.47
N ARG A 138 -10.35 6.07 -3.80
CA ARG A 138 -11.06 5.94 -5.08
C ARG A 138 -12.19 6.96 -5.21
N GLN A 139 -12.91 7.26 -4.12
CA GLN A 139 -13.92 8.32 -4.10
C GLN A 139 -13.28 9.70 -4.24
N THR A 140 -12.22 9.99 -3.49
CA THR A 140 -11.56 11.31 -3.48
C THR A 140 -10.82 11.63 -4.77
N LEU A 141 -10.29 10.62 -5.47
CA LEU A 141 -9.72 10.80 -6.81
C LEU A 141 -10.73 11.31 -7.84
N ASP A 142 -12.04 11.16 -7.58
CA ASP A 142 -13.12 11.61 -8.48
C ASP A 142 -12.90 11.20 -9.95
N GLY A 143 -12.42 9.97 -10.13
CA GLY A 143 -12.14 9.41 -11.45
C GLY A 143 -10.99 10.06 -12.21
N GLN A 144 -10.19 10.93 -11.60
CA GLN A 144 -9.07 11.63 -12.25
C GLN A 144 -8.10 10.66 -12.93
N CYS A 145 -7.72 9.58 -12.25
CA CYS A 145 -6.92 8.49 -12.80
C CYS A 145 -7.21 7.17 -12.07
N PRO A 146 -6.75 6.00 -12.56
CA PRO A 146 -6.93 4.72 -11.89
C PRO A 146 -6.16 4.65 -10.58
N LEU A 147 -6.67 3.85 -9.65
CA LEU A 147 -6.01 3.55 -8.37
C LEU A 147 -5.47 2.12 -8.40
N ILE A 148 -4.16 1.98 -8.27
CA ILE A 148 -3.44 0.71 -8.19
C ILE A 148 -3.45 0.22 -6.74
N GLY A 149 -3.94 -1.01 -6.53
CA GLY A 149 -3.70 -1.78 -5.32
C GLY A 149 -2.45 -2.65 -5.48
N PHE A 150 -1.84 -3.09 -4.39
CA PHE A 150 -0.63 -3.92 -4.46
C PHE A 150 -0.48 -4.86 -3.25
N SER A 151 0.41 -5.84 -3.40
CA SER A 151 0.83 -6.79 -2.36
C SER A 151 2.26 -7.23 -2.65
N GLY A 152 2.99 -7.65 -1.60
CA GLY A 152 4.23 -8.41 -1.77
C GLY A 152 3.92 -9.82 -2.32
N ALA A 153 4.85 -10.36 -3.11
CA ALA A 153 4.78 -11.75 -3.55
C ALA A 153 5.09 -12.72 -2.37
N PRO A 154 4.59 -13.96 -2.38
CA PRO A 154 4.78 -14.91 -1.28
C PRO A 154 6.24 -15.10 -0.87
N TRP A 155 7.15 -15.27 -1.83
CA TRP A 155 8.58 -15.41 -1.57
C TRP A 155 9.15 -14.17 -0.87
N THR A 156 8.86 -12.98 -1.38
CA THR A 156 9.33 -11.73 -0.79
C THR A 156 8.86 -11.58 0.66
N LEU A 157 7.58 -11.84 0.92
CA LEU A 157 7.02 -11.78 2.27
C LEU A 157 7.69 -12.81 3.20
N MET A 158 7.86 -14.04 2.70
CA MET A 158 8.56 -15.11 3.41
C MET A 158 10.00 -14.70 3.78
N SER A 159 10.74 -14.07 2.85
CA SER A 159 12.09 -13.58 3.14
C SER A 159 12.10 -12.57 4.29
N TYR A 160 11.19 -11.59 4.31
CA TYR A 160 11.08 -10.66 5.45
C TYR A 160 10.77 -11.39 6.77
N MET A 161 9.83 -12.34 6.74
CA MET A 161 9.40 -13.10 7.92
C MET A 161 10.52 -13.98 8.49
N ILE A 162 11.44 -14.48 7.67
CA ILE A 162 12.55 -15.37 8.08
C ILE A 162 13.81 -14.59 8.48
N GLU A 163 14.22 -13.63 7.65
CA GLU A 163 15.43 -12.85 7.90
C GLU A 163 15.24 -11.95 9.13
N GLY A 164 14.05 -11.34 9.23
CA GLY A 164 13.67 -10.45 10.32
C GLY A 164 14.31 -9.07 10.26
N ARG A 165 15.45 -8.91 9.58
CA ARG A 165 16.06 -7.64 9.19
C ARG A 165 16.73 -7.82 7.84
N ILE A 166 16.69 -6.80 6.99
CA ILE A 166 17.47 -6.78 5.75
C ILE A 166 18.68 -5.90 6.03
N TYR A 167 19.86 -6.53 6.11
CA TYR A 167 21.16 -5.86 6.20
C TYR A 167 21.72 -5.55 4.81
#